data_AF-A0A5K0XSJ8-F1
#
_entry.id   AF-A0A5K0XSJ8-F1
#
_cell.length_a   1.000
_cell.length_b   1.000
_cell.length_c   1.000
_cell.angle_alpha   90.00
_cell.angle_beta   90.00
_cell.angle_gamma   90.00
#
_symmetry.space_group_name_H-M   'P 1'
#
loop_
_entity.id
_entity.type
_entity.pdbx_description
1 polymer ?
#
loop_
_entity_poly.entity_id
_entity_poly.type
_entity_poly.pdbx_seq_one_letter_code
_entity_poly.pdbx_strand_id
1 'polypeptide(L)'
;LGICGHATLATSHHLFSSGIVAGTRIKFLTNSGPITADKIEGSLSAAGVTSAGGAKDEFCIELDLPRFTVHDCDPAPYMSLFSETLNGVQIKGTKKVSCTEDLI
;
A
#
# COMPACT_ATOMS: atom_id res chain seq x y z
N LEU A 1 0.06 -4.35 -11.43
CA LEU A 1 0.03 -4.30 -9.96
C LEU A 1 -1.41 -4.20 -9.50
N GLY A 2 -1.99 -5.27 -8.96
CA GLY A 2 -3.44 -5.40 -8.72
C GLY A 2 -3.86 -5.15 -7.28
N ILE A 3 -3.09 -4.38 -6.51
CA ILE A 3 -3.39 -4.11 -5.10
C ILE A 3 -3.72 -2.64 -4.88
N CYS A 4 -4.94 -2.38 -4.41
CA CYS A 4 -5.36 -1.04 -4.03
C CYS A 4 -5.31 -0.94 -2.50
N GLY A 5 -4.22 -0.38 -1.97
CA GLY A 5 -4.03 -0.23 -0.51
C GLY A 5 -5.21 0.46 0.18
N HIS A 6 -5.80 1.48 -0.46
CA HIS A 6 -6.99 2.18 0.05
C HIS A 6 -8.23 1.27 0.13
N ALA A 7 -8.48 0.46 -0.91
CA ALA A 7 -9.62 -0.46 -0.92
C ALA A 7 -9.46 -1.55 0.15
N THR A 8 -8.25 -2.11 0.29
CA THR A 8 -7.95 -3.08 1.34
C THR A 8 -8.13 -2.47 2.73
N LEU A 9 -7.63 -1.25 2.95
CA LEU A 9 -7.76 -0.55 4.24
C LEU A 9 -9.23 -0.30 4.61
N ALA A 10 -10.02 0.22 3.68
CA ALA A 10 -11.44 0.49 3.90
C ALA A 10 -12.22 -0.80 4.18
N THR A 11 -11.89 -1.88 3.47
CA THR A 11 -12.50 -3.21 3.68
C THR A 11 -12.14 -3.76 5.05
N SER A 12 -10.86 -3.71 5.45
CA SER A 12 -10.42 -4.11 6.79
C SER A 12 -11.15 -3.33 7.88
N HIS A 13 -11.29 -2.01 7.71
CA HIS A 13 -12.02 -1.17 8.66
C HIS A 13 -13.46 -1.61 8.79
N HIS A 14 -14.15 -1.82 7.65
CA HIS A 14 -15.51 -2.32 7.67
C HIS A 14 -15.62 -3.68 8.36
N LEU A 15 -14.73 -4.63 8.06
CA LEU A 15 -14.74 -5.98 8.64
C LEU A 15 -14.51 -5.99 10.16
N PHE A 16 -13.58 -5.19 10.65
CA PHE A 16 -13.34 -5.06 12.10
C PHE A 16 -14.46 -4.29 12.80
N SER A 17 -14.89 -3.15 12.26
CA SER A 17 -15.94 -2.30 12.88
C SER A 17 -17.33 -2.93 12.86
N SER A 18 -17.62 -3.79 11.88
CA SER A 18 -18.88 -4.54 11.82
C SER A 18 -18.91 -5.78 12.72
N GLY A 19 -17.77 -6.17 13.31
CA GLY A 19 -17.66 -7.38 14.12
C GLY A 19 -17.80 -8.68 13.33
N ILE A 20 -17.75 -8.64 11.99
CA ILE A 20 -17.78 -9.84 11.13
C ILE A 20 -16.55 -10.72 11.40
N VAL A 21 -15.41 -10.09 11.72
CA VAL A 21 -14.17 -10.78 12.06
C VAL A 21 -13.95 -10.68 13.56
N ALA A 22 -13.90 -11.84 14.24
CA ALA A 22 -13.65 -11.91 15.68
C ALA A 22 -12.16 -11.81 16.06
N GLY A 23 -11.25 -11.98 15.10
CA GLY A 23 -9.82 -11.89 15.30
C GLY A 23 -9.26 -10.49 15.06
N THR A 24 -7.97 -10.31 15.33
CA THR A 24 -7.23 -9.06 15.12
C THR A 24 -6.46 -9.02 13.80
N ARG A 25 -6.47 -10.10 13.00
CA ARG A 25 -5.75 -10.20 11.73
C ARG A 25 -6.65 -10.70 10.61
N ILE A 26 -6.60 -10.02 9.46
CA ILE A 26 -7.27 -10.44 8.22
C ILE A 26 -6.20 -10.70 7.16
N LYS A 27 -6.31 -11.82 6.44
CA LYS A 27 -5.46 -12.14 5.29
C LYS A 27 -6.28 -12.04 4.01
N PHE A 28 -5.99 -11.06 3.17
CA PHE A 28 -6.58 -10.89 1.86
C PHE A 28 -5.77 -11.68 0.83
N LEU A 29 -6.44 -12.54 0.07
CA LEU A 29 -5.84 -13.19 -1.07
C LEU A 29 -6.02 -12.27 -2.28
N THR A 30 -4.92 -11.77 -2.85
CA THR A 30 -4.96 -10.89 -4.01
C THR A 30 -4.18 -11.49 -5.17
N ASN A 31 -4.39 -10.99 -6.39
CA ASN A 31 -3.62 -11.41 -7.56
C ASN A 31 -2.14 -10.99 -7.51
N SER A 32 -1.74 -10.14 -6.57
CA SER A 32 -0.33 -9.72 -6.38
C SER A 32 0.25 -10.25 -5.07
N GLY A 33 -0.27 -11.37 -4.59
CA GLY A 33 0.15 -12.00 -3.35
C GLY A 33 -0.79 -11.73 -2.18
N PRO A 34 -0.60 -12.44 -1.06
CA PRO A 34 -1.39 -12.21 0.14
C PRO A 34 -1.02 -10.87 0.80
N ILE A 35 -2.03 -10.14 1.27
CA ILE A 35 -1.86 -8.93 2.09
C ILE A 35 -2.45 -9.20 3.46
N THR A 36 -1.73 -8.82 4.53
CA THR A 36 -2.26 -8.91 5.89
C THR A 36 -2.65 -7.54 6.42
N ALA A 37 -3.76 -7.50 7.15
CA ALA A 37 -4.24 -6.34 7.88
C ALA A 37 -4.36 -6.67 9.35
N ASP A 38 -3.74 -5.87 10.20
CA ASP A 38 -3.72 -6.03 11.65
C ASP A 38 -4.49 -4.92 12.34
N LYS A 39 -5.44 -5.30 13.18
CA LYS A 39 -6.11 -4.42 14.14
C LYS A 39 -5.15 -4.17 15.29
N ILE A 40 -4.72 -2.92 15.42
CA ILE A 40 -3.89 -2.45 16.52
C ILE A 40 -4.78 -1.68 17.49
N GLU A 41 -4.95 -2.24 18.69
CA GLU A 41 -5.72 -1.61 19.76
C GLU A 41 -4.81 -0.66 20.54
N GLY A 42 -5.15 0.63 20.61
CA GLY A 42 -4.34 1.63 21.31
C GLY A 42 -4.67 3.07 20.94
N SER A 43 -4.47 3.99 21.90
CA SER A 43 -4.77 5.41 21.75
C SER A 43 -3.95 6.03 20.60
N LEU A 44 -4.66 6.64 19.63
CA LEU A 44 -4.08 7.38 18.50
C LEU A 44 -3.21 8.60 18.91
N SER A 45 -3.05 8.87 20.20
CA SER A 45 -2.24 9.97 20.73
C SER A 45 -0.76 9.92 20.32
N ALA A 46 -0.23 8.76 19.91
CA ALA A 46 1.18 8.63 19.47
C ALA A 46 1.39 8.93 17.97
N ALA A 47 0.33 8.96 17.16
CA ALA A 47 0.43 9.09 15.70
C ALA A 47 0.21 10.53 15.17
N GLY A 48 -0.02 11.52 16.05
CA GLY A 48 -0.28 12.91 15.66
C GLY A 48 -1.61 13.12 14.91
N VAL A 49 -2.47 12.09 14.85
CA VAL A 49 -3.76 12.14 14.19
C VAL A 49 -4.79 12.59 15.23
N THR A 50 -5.28 13.83 15.11
CA THR A 50 -6.39 14.32 15.92
C THR A 50 -7.70 13.84 15.30
N SER A 51 -8.36 12.88 15.97
CA SER A 51 -9.68 12.39 15.58
C SER A 51 -10.71 13.51 15.75
N ALA A 52 -11.05 14.21 14.67
CA ALA A 52 -12.16 15.17 14.63
C ALA A 52 -13.51 14.42 14.55
N GLY A 53 -13.89 13.72 15.62
CA GLY A 53 -15.16 13.00 15.68
C GLY A 53 -15.16 11.95 16.80
N GLY A 54 -16.08 12.10 17.75
CA GLY A 54 -16.06 11.38 19.02
C GLY A 54 -16.22 9.86 18.97
N ALA A 55 -15.40 9.20 19.79
CA ALA A 55 -15.62 7.96 20.53
C ALA A 55 -16.50 6.86 19.89
N LYS A 56 -15.89 5.99 19.08
CA LYS A 56 -16.22 4.54 18.97
C LYS A 56 -14.96 3.77 18.54
N ASP A 57 -14.50 2.84 19.37
CA ASP A 57 -13.39 1.88 19.14
C ASP A 57 -12.20 2.49 18.37
N GLU A 58 -11.34 3.23 19.08
CA GLU A 58 -10.11 3.78 18.49
C GLU A 58 -9.11 2.64 18.24
N PHE A 59 -9.26 1.96 17.11
CA PHE A 59 -8.27 1.02 16.60
C PHE A 59 -7.63 1.56 15.33
N CYS A 60 -6.35 1.28 15.18
CA CYS A 60 -5.63 1.49 13.94
C CYS A 60 -5.61 0.19 13.13
N ILE A 61 -5.42 0.33 11.82
CA ILE A 61 -5.23 -0.81 10.93
C ILE A 61 -3.88 -0.65 10.27
N GLU A 62 -2.98 -1.60 10.54
CA GLU A 62 -1.71 -1.70 9.85
C GLU A 62 -1.83 -2.69 8.69
N LEU A 63 -1.38 -2.29 7.50
CA LEU A 63 -1.33 -3.17 6.33
C LEU A 63 0.13 -3.55 6.05
N ASP A 64 0.41 -4.85 5.97
CA ASP A 64 1.67 -5.35 5.42
C ASP A 64 1.52 -5.49 3.90
N LEU A 65 1.89 -4.42 3.19
CA LEU A 65 1.85 -4.39 1.73
C LEU A 65 3.10 -5.06 1.14
N PRO A 66 3.00 -5.62 -0.08
CA PRO A 66 4.13 -6.24 -0.75
C PRO A 66 5.29 -5.25 -0.86
N ARG A 67 6.50 -5.69 -0.49
CA ARG A 67 7.71 -4.90 -0.70
C ARG A 67 8.01 -4.85 -2.19
N PHE A 68 8.16 -3.64 -2.69
CA PHE A 68 8.61 -3.42 -4.05
C PHE A 68 10.14 -3.42 -4.09
N THR A 69 10.72 -4.17 -5.01
CA THR A 69 12.16 -4.13 -5.25
C THR A 69 12.44 -3.08 -6.31
N VAL A 70 13.42 -2.22 -6.02
CA VAL A 70 13.86 -1.18 -6.95
C VAL A 70 15.10 -1.69 -7.67
N HIS A 71 14.99 -1.84 -8.99
CA HIS A 71 16.07 -2.25 -9.87
C HIS A 71 16.53 -1.07 -10.73
N ASP A 72 17.80 -1.09 -11.09
CA ASP A 72 18.28 -0.26 -12.17
C ASP A 72 17.72 -0.77 -13.50
N CYS A 73 17.44 0.16 -14.41
CA CYS A 73 16.74 -0.15 -15.64
C CYS A 73 17.41 0.60 -16.78
N ASP A 74 17.73 -0.12 -17.85
CA ASP A 74 18.38 0.46 -19.03
C ASP A 74 17.50 1.56 -19.63
N PRO A 75 17.86 2.84 -19.61
CA PRO A 75 16.98 3.93 -20.02
C PRO A 75 16.67 3.98 -21.52
N ALA A 76 17.44 3.28 -22.38
CA ALA A 76 17.41 3.47 -23.83
C ALA A 76 16.02 3.28 -24.47
N PRO A 77 15.24 2.22 -24.17
CA PRO A 77 13.92 2.02 -24.77
C PRO A 77 12.85 3.02 -24.31
N TYR A 78 13.07 3.78 -23.23
CA TYR A 78 12.10 4.76 -22.72
C TYR A 78 12.60 6.21 -22.76
N MET A 79 13.87 6.44 -23.14
CA MET A 79 14.46 7.78 -23.28
C MET A 79 13.69 8.68 -24.23
N SER A 80 13.25 8.16 -25.38
CA SER A 80 12.44 8.92 -26.34
C SER A 80 11.09 9.33 -25.74
N LEU A 81 10.42 8.41 -25.05
CA LEU A 81 9.12 8.67 -24.40
C LEU A 81 9.25 9.72 -23.29
N PHE A 82 10.27 9.59 -22.45
CA PHE A 82 10.47 10.55 -21.36
C PHE A 82 10.87 11.93 -21.88
N SER A 83 11.71 12.03 -22.91
CA SER A 83 12.11 13.30 -23.51
C SER A 83 10.90 14.06 -24.08
N GLU A 84 10.00 13.34 -24.76
CA GLU A 84 8.77 13.90 -25.31
C GLU A 84 7.79 14.33 -24.20
N THR A 85 7.58 13.47 -23.20
CA THR A 85 6.62 13.74 -22.11
C THR A 85 7.10 14.84 -21.17
N LEU A 86 8.40 14.91 -20.90
CA LEU A 86 9.01 15.90 -20.00
C LEU A 86 9.51 17.14 -20.74
N ASN A 87 9.15 17.30 -22.02
CA ASN A 87 9.45 18.48 -22.84
C ASN A 87 10.94 18.89 -22.80
N GLY A 88 11.84 17.91 -22.93
CA GLY A 88 13.29 18.14 -22.98
C GLY A 88 14.00 18.35 -21.63
N VAL A 89 13.31 18.15 -20.49
CA VAL A 89 13.98 18.15 -19.18
C VAL A 89 14.99 17.01 -19.07
N GLN A 90 16.19 17.33 -18.58
CA GLN A 90 17.26 16.35 -18.39
C GLN A 90 16.92 15.35 -17.27
N ILE A 91 16.95 14.05 -17.58
CA ILE A 91 16.71 12.96 -16.64
C ILE A 91 18.04 12.53 -16.04
N LYS A 92 18.15 12.58 -14.71
CA LYS A 92 19.39 12.18 -14.00
C LYS A 92 19.48 10.69 -13.70
N GLY A 93 18.38 9.95 -13.78
CA GLY A 93 18.36 8.51 -13.56
C GLY A 93 16.96 7.92 -13.65
N THR A 94 16.89 6.66 -14.04
CA THR A 94 15.65 5.89 -14.14
C THR A 94 15.77 4.64 -13.29
N LYS A 95 14.77 4.36 -12.46
CA LYS A 95 14.69 3.13 -11.70
C LYS A 95 13.39 2.41 -12.03
N LYS A 96 13.46 1.09 -12.16
CA LYS A 96 12.31 0.23 -12.34
C LYS A 96 11.92 -0.34 -11.00
N VAL A 97 10.64 -0.35 -10.72
CA VAL A 97 10.08 -0.93 -9.50
C VAL A 97 9.34 -2.20 -9.90
N SER A 98 9.74 -3.34 -9.34
CA SER A 98 9.07 -4.65 -9.50
C SER A 98 8.52 -5.13 -8.16
N CYS A 99 7.61 -6.09 -8.20
CA CYS A 99 7.10 -6.73 -6.98
C CYS A 99 7.91 -7.99 -6.73
N THR A 100 8.16 -8.31 -5.46
CA THR A 100 9.03 -9.43 -5.09
C THR A 100 8.36 -10.81 -5.26
N GLU A 101 7.33 -10.93 -6.09
CA GLU A 101 6.60 -12.18 -6.39
C GLU A 101 6.20 -12.26 -7.88
N ASP A 102 7.06 -11.81 -8.80
CA ASP A 102 7.01 -12.30 -10.18
C ASP A 102 7.49 -13.77 -10.19
N LEU A 103 6.64 -14.69 -9.70
CA LEU A 103 6.85 -16.12 -9.90
C LEU A 103 6.51 -16.42 -11.36
N ILE A 104 7.50 -16.99 -12.03
CA ILE A 104 7.54 -17.45 -13.42
C ILE A 104 6.47 -18.53 -13.65
#